data_AF-A0A2B7YL48-F1
#
_entry.id   AF-A0A2B7YL48-F1
#
_cell.length_a   1.000
_cell.length_b   1.000
_cell.length_c   1.000
_cell.angle_alpha   90.00
_cell.angle_beta   90.00
_cell.angle_gamma   90.00
#
_symmetry.space_group_name_H-M   'P 1'
#
loop_
_entity.id
_entity.type
_entity.pdbx_description
1 polymer ?
#
loop_
_entity_poly.entity_id
_entity_poly.type
_entity_poly.pdbx_seq_one_letter_code
_entity_poly.pdbx_strand_id
1 'polypeptide(L)' 'MENINLTYTYEELNKEKSFLLLSNFICEIVTQKADKYIIKEDERILSVGEVQNLFIDRLAAKDDEEYDKLISEIMDKILF' A
#
# COMPACT_ATOMS: atom_id res chain seq x y z
N MET A 1 -0.24 36.20 -4.12
CA MET A 1 -0.06 34.74 -3.97
C MET A 1 -0.89 34.33 -2.77
N GLU A 2 -2.04 33.70 -3.03
CA GLU A 2 -2.84 33.11 -1.95
C GLU A 2 -2.04 31.95 -1.35
N ASN A 3 -1.72 32.05 -0.06
CA ASN A 3 -1.24 30.93 0.72
C ASN A 3 -2.40 29.93 0.80
N ILE A 4 -2.39 28.90 -0.04
CA ILE A 4 -3.27 27.75 0.11
C ILE A 4 -2.78 27.04 1.37
N ASN A 5 -3.39 27.36 2.50
CA ASN A 5 -3.19 26.64 3.74
C ASN A 5 -3.91 25.30 3.58
N LEU A 6 -3.22 24.29 3.04
CA LEU A 6 -3.72 22.92 2.99
C LEU A 6 -3.76 22.38 4.43
N THR A 7 -4.81 22.72 5.17
CA THR A 7 -5.11 22.08 6.45
C THR A 7 -5.66 20.69 6.16
N TYR A 8 -4.79 19.68 6.21
CA TYR A 8 -5.19 18.28 6.24
C TYR A 8 -6.05 18.01 7.49
N THR A 9 -7.07 17.19 7.33
CA THR A 9 -7.80 16.60 8.44
C THR A 9 -6.91 15.58 9.17
N TYR A 10 -7.23 15.33 10.44
CA TYR A 10 -6.53 14.32 11.23
C TYR A 10 -6.66 12.91 10.62
N GLU A 11 -7.78 12.63 9.97
CA GLU A 11 -8.06 11.37 9.28
C GLU A 11 -7.18 11.20 8.04
N GLU A 12 -7.07 12.23 7.20
CA GLU A 12 -6.16 12.23 6.05
C GLU A 12 -4.69 12.03 6.47
N LEU A 13 -4.25 12.69 7.54
CA LEU A 13 -2.89 12.52 8.07
C LEU A 13 -2.63 11.09 8.60
N ASN A 14 -3.64 10.47 9.21
CA ASN A 14 -3.50 9.10 9.67
C ASN A 14 -3.46 8.11 8.51
N LYS A 15 -4.29 8.33 7.47
CA LYS A 15 -4.28 7.52 6.25
C LYS A 15 -2.93 7.61 5.53
N GLU A 16 -2.33 8.79 5.43
CA GLU A 16 -0.98 8.96 4.87
C GLU A 16 0.09 8.17 5.65
N LYS A 17 0.03 8.24 6.98
CA LYS A 17 0.99 7.51 7.84
C LYS A 17 0.83 6.00 7.71
N SER A 18 -0.39 5.48 7.77
CA SER A 18 -0.63 4.05 7.58
C SER A 18 -0.26 3.62 6.16
N PHE A 19 -0.50 4.45 5.15
CA PHE A 19 -0.14 4.17 3.76
C PHE A 19 1.37 4.00 3.61
N LEU A 20 2.16 4.90 4.22
CA LEU A 20 3.62 4.78 4.23
C LEU A 20 4.09 3.49 4.92
N LEU A 21 3.49 3.14 6.06
CA LEU A 21 3.82 1.90 6.77
C LEU A 21 3.52 0.66 5.93
N LEU A 22 2.34 0.60 5.31
CA LEU A 22 1.94 -0.52 4.46
C LEU A 22 2.79 -0.61 3.19
N SER A 23 3.16 0.53 2.59
CA SER A 23 4.02 0.56 1.41
C SER A 23 5.41 0.00 1.72
N ASN A 24 6.01 0.41 2.85
CA ASN A 24 7.28 -0.15 3.31
C ASN A 24 7.16 -1.66 3.61
N PHE A 25 6.06 -2.07 4.24
CA PHE A 25 5.79 -3.47 4.49
C PHE A 25 5.69 -4.29 3.19
N ILE A 26 4.99 -3.78 2.18
CA ILE A 26 4.91 -4.39 0.84
C ILE A 26 6.31 -4.58 0.25
N CYS A 27 7.15 -3.54 0.28
CA CYS A 27 8.52 -3.62 -0.21
C CYS A 27 9.31 -4.78 0.44
N GLU A 28 9.27 -4.84 1.77
CA GLU A 28 9.96 -5.87 2.54
C GLU A 28 9.44 -7.28 2.23
N ILE A 29 8.12 -7.47 2.23
CA ILE A 29 7.52 -8.79 2.02
C ILE A 29 7.73 -9.29 0.59
N VAL A 30 7.59 -8.43 -0.42
CA VAL A 30 7.84 -8.81 -1.81
C VAL A 30 9.32 -9.17 -2.01
N THR A 31 10.24 -8.46 -1.35
CA THR A 31 11.68 -8.79 -1.39
C THR A 31 11.96 -10.15 -0.75
N GLN A 32 11.45 -10.37 0.46
CA GLN A 32 11.69 -11.60 1.22
C GLN A 32 11.06 -12.84 0.59
N LYS A 33 9.98 -12.67 -0.17
CA LYS A 33 9.20 -13.75 -0.78
C LYS A 33 9.09 -13.59 -2.30
N ALA A 34 10.15 -13.09 -2.94
CA ALA A 34 10.16 -12.80 -4.38
C ALA A 34 9.79 -14.03 -5.23
N ASP A 35 10.14 -15.24 -4.77
CA ASP A 35 9.80 -16.52 -5.39
C ASP A 35 8.29 -16.82 -5.40
N LYS A 36 7.53 -16.23 -4.47
CA LYS A 36 6.07 -16.43 -4.35
C LYS A 36 5.26 -15.43 -5.16
N TYR A 37 5.86 -14.31 -5.55
CA TYR A 37 5.18 -13.22 -6.26
C TYR A 37 5.67 -13.11 -7.71
N ILE A 38 5.71 -14.24 -8.42
CA ILE A 38 6.06 -14.29 -9.84
C ILE A 38 4.83 -13.86 -10.66
N ILE A 39 4.85 -12.61 -11.12
CA ILE A 39 3.78 -12.01 -11.93
C ILE A 39 4.25 -11.90 -13.37
N LYS A 40 3.36 -12.28 -14.31
CA LYS A 40 3.60 -12.20 -15.75
C LYS A 40 2.63 -11.21 -16.38
N GLU A 41 3.18 -10.21 -17.08
CA GLU A 41 2.44 -9.24 -17.89
C GLU A 41 3.08 -9.19 -19.27
N ASP A 42 2.28 -9.11 -20.35
CA ASP A 42 2.78 -9.01 -21.74
C ASP A 42 3.92 -9.98 -22.08
N GLU A 43 3.71 -11.25 -21.74
CA GLU A 43 4.67 -12.34 -21.96
C GLU A 43 6.00 -12.26 -21.17
N ARG A 44 6.24 -11.21 -20.39
CA ARG A 44 7.43 -11.06 -19.53
C ARG A 44 7.12 -11.26 -18.05
N ILE A 45 8.12 -11.74 -17.30
CA ILE A 45 8.07 -11.79 -15.84
C ILE A 45 8.48 -10.42 -15.30
N LEU A 46 7.67 -9.86 -14.40
CA LEU A 46 7.98 -8.60 -13.74
C LEU A 46 9.17 -8.78 -12.78
N SER A 47 10.03 -7.77 -12.71
CA SER A 47 11.07 -7.69 -11.68
C SER A 47 10.47 -7.47 -10.29
N VAL A 48 11.24 -7.74 -9.24
CA VAL A 48 10.81 -7.53 -7.84
C VAL A 48 10.34 -6.09 -7.60
N GLY A 49 11.08 -5.09 -8.12
CA GLY A 49 10.70 -3.68 -8.01
C GLY A 49 9.40 -3.34 -8.74
N GLU A 50 9.15 -3.94 -9.90
CA GLU A 50 7.89 -3.76 -10.63
C GLU A 50 6.71 -4.39 -9.87
N VAL A 51 6.91 -5.55 -9.25
CA VAL A 51 5.88 -6.18 -8.39
C VAL A 51 5.60 -5.33 -7.15
N GLN A 52 6.63 -4.73 -6.54
CA GLN A 52 6.45 -3.79 -5.42
C GLN A 52 5.61 -2.59 -5.83
N ASN A 53 5.97 -1.94 -6.94
CA ASN A 53 5.23 -0.79 -7.46
C ASN A 53 3.79 -1.18 -7.80
N LEU A 54 3.57 -2.31 -8.45
CA LEU A 54 2.23 -2.82 -8.75
C LEU A 54 1.36 -2.98 -7.49
N PHE A 55 1.92 -3.48 -6.39
CA PHE A 55 1.19 -3.65 -5.14
C PHE A 55 0.93 -2.31 -4.44
N ILE A 56 1.88 -1.38 -4.47
CA ILE A 56 1.72 -0.02 -3.93
C ILE A 56 0.67 0.75 -4.73
N ASP A 57 0.66 0.64 -6.06
CA ASP A 57 -0.35 1.25 -6.92
C ASP A 57 -1.75 0.71 -6.61
N ARG A 58 -1.86 -0.61 -6.38
CA ARG A 58 -3.12 -1.24 -5.94
C ARG A 58 -3.56 -0.79 -4.54
N LEU A 59 -2.62 -0.48 -3.65
CA LEU A 59 -2.93 0.10 -2.34
C LEU A 59 -3.40 1.55 -2.49
N ALA A 60 -2.77 2.32 -3.36
CA ALA A 60 -3.09 3.74 -3.61
C ALA A 60 -4.44 3.92 -4.31
N ALA A 61 -4.84 2.94 -5.12
CA ALA A 61 -6.13 2.94 -5.81
C ALA A 61 -7.34 2.67 -4.90
N LYS A 62 -7.13 2.33 -3.62
CA LYS A 62 -8.21 2.05 -2.67
C LYS A 62 -8.92 3.31 -2.23
N ASP A 63 -10.25 3.26 -2.23
CA ASP A 63 -11.05 4.29 -1.57
C ASP A 63 -10.97 4.19 -0.03
N ASP A 64 -11.60 5.12 0.67
CA ASP A 64 -11.55 5.17 2.13
C ASP A 64 -12.18 3.93 2.79
N GLU A 65 -13.29 3.40 2.25
CA GLU A 65 -13.98 2.23 2.80
C GLU A 65 -13.15 0.96 2.62
N GLU A 66 -12.58 0.75 1.42
CA GLU A 66 -11.70 -0.38 1.13
C GLU A 66 -10.42 -0.33 1.98
N TYR A 67 -9.91 0.88 2.25
CA TYR A 67 -8.72 1.07 3.05
C TYR A 67 -8.99 0.76 4.53
N ASP A 68 -10.07 1.29 5.10
CA ASP A 68 -10.45 1.01 6.49
C ASP A 68 -10.72 -0.48 6.72
N LYS A 69 -11.37 -1.14 5.75
CA LYS A 69 -11.58 -2.58 5.78
C LYS A 69 -10.25 -3.35 5.79
N LEU A 70 -9.30 -2.96 4.95
CA LEU A 70 -7.96 -3.57 4.94
C LEU A 70 -7.27 -3.44 6.29
N ILE A 71 -7.30 -2.24 6.89
CA ILE A 71 -6.70 -2.02 8.22
C ILE A 71 -7.37 -2.89 9.27
N SER A 72 -8.71 -2.97 9.27
CA SER A 72 -9.45 -3.85 10.18
C SER A 72 -9.05 -5.31 10.01
N GLU A 73 -8.98 -5.82 8.78
CA GLU A 73 -8.58 -7.21 8.51
C GLU A 73 -7.16 -7.51 8.98
N ILE A 74 -6.22 -6.57 8.82
CA ILE A 74 -4.85 -6.71 9.34
C ILE A 74 -4.87 -6.78 10.87
N MET A 75 -5.60 -5.88 11.53
CA MET A 75 -5.67 -5.84 12.99
C MET A 75 -6.36 -7.09 13.56
N ASP A 76 -7.43 -7.57 12.92
CA ASP A 76 -8.12 -8.79 13.33
C ASP A 76 -7.19 -10.02 13.26
N LYS A 77 -6.33 -10.09 12.23
CA LYS A 77 -5.32 -11.16 12.10
C LYS A 77 -4.15 -11.06 13.09
N ILE A 78 -3.96 -9.91 13.73
CA ILE A 78 -2.94 -9.73 14.78
C ILE A 78 -3.51 -10.09 16.14
N LEU A 79 -4.78 -9.75 16.38
CA LEU A 79 -5.46 -9.99 17.65
C LEU A 79 -5.81 -11.47 17.87
N PHE A 80 -6.04 -12.22 16.80
CA PHE A 80 -6.48 -13.63 16.83
C PHE A 80 -5.57 -14.53 15.99
#